data_AF-A0A535P5B8-F1
#
_entry.id   AF-A0A535P5B8-F1
#
_cell.length_a   1.000
_cell.length_b   1.000
_cell.length_c   1.000
_cell.angle_alpha   90.00
_cell.angle_beta   90.00
_cell.angle_gamma   90.00
#
_symmetry.space_group_name_H-M   'P 1'
#
loop_
_entity.id
_entity.type
_entity.pdbx_description
1 polymer ?
#
loop_
_entity_poly.entity_id
_entity_poly.type
_entity_poly.pdbx_seq_one_letter_code
_entity_poly.pdbx_strand_id
1 'polypeptide(L)'
;MGRANRRGRRVVTVERIGFAFNPTNPAALELRDRAEAWCRMRQLAAWAAPSGEVDELLRELPTTDVLVVLGGDGTFLRAARAVAEVDTPILGVNLGKVGFLSKVEAHELEAVLAQVTNGEYRLDERMTIGATILPGGRSERGEEFTALNDVVVARGELARVCRLRDVHRGRPRRRVPDRVDRLLVLGRRPDRRPAQPEPHRHADRRVPRRDPLDRRQPAPGRPLPGRRRA
;
A
#
# COMPACT_ATOMS: atom_id res chain seq x y z
N MET A 1 13.49 22.38 4.50
CA MET A 1 13.76 22.15 5.95
C MET A 1 12.40 22.05 6.65
N GLY A 2 11.84 20.84 6.77
CA GLY A 2 10.44 20.63 7.21
C GLY A 2 10.22 20.92 8.69
N ARG A 3 9.19 21.71 9.03
CA ARG A 3 8.78 21.98 10.41
C ARG A 3 8.02 20.78 10.98
N ALA A 4 8.41 20.31 12.15
CA ALA A 4 7.74 19.21 12.84
C ALA A 4 6.46 19.70 13.54
N ASN A 5 5.33 19.01 13.32
CA ASN A 5 4.13 19.15 14.14
C ASN A 5 4.32 18.39 15.47
N ARG A 6 3.57 18.76 16.52
CA ARG A 6 3.63 18.33 17.93
C ARG A 6 3.50 16.81 18.20
N ARG A 7 3.57 15.94 17.18
CA ARG A 7 3.54 14.47 17.28
C ARG A 7 4.63 13.73 16.47
N GLY A 8 5.69 14.42 16.04
CA GLY A 8 6.92 13.75 15.59
C GLY A 8 6.89 13.03 14.22
N ARG A 9 5.83 13.14 13.42
CA ARG A 9 5.82 12.69 12.01
C ARG A 9 6.08 13.88 11.07
N ARG A 10 6.98 13.69 10.09
CA ARG A 10 7.39 14.68 9.09
C ARG A 10 6.16 15.27 8.40
N VAL A 11 5.99 16.59 8.48
CA VAL A 11 5.15 17.33 7.52
C VAL A 11 5.86 17.20 6.17
N VAL A 12 5.24 16.50 5.23
CA VAL A 12 5.74 16.42 3.85
C VAL A 12 5.40 17.77 3.22
N THR A 13 6.40 18.47 2.68
CA THR A 13 6.13 19.62 1.83
C THR A 13 5.45 19.08 0.59
N VAL A 14 4.23 19.52 0.30
CA VAL A 14 3.51 19.07 -0.90
C VAL A 14 3.97 19.92 -2.08
N GLU A 15 4.72 19.30 -2.98
CA GLU A 15 5.28 19.92 -4.19
C GLU A 15 4.70 19.27 -5.46
N ARG A 16 4.29 18.00 -5.38
CA ARG A 16 3.67 17.24 -6.48
C ARG A 16 2.34 16.59 -6.08
N ILE A 17 1.27 16.98 -6.76
CA ILE A 17 -0.09 16.47 -6.54
C ILE A 17 -0.55 15.64 -7.74
N GLY A 18 -1.07 14.44 -7.48
CA GLY A 18 -1.73 13.63 -8.51
C GLY A 18 -3.25 13.76 -8.44
N PHE A 19 -3.93 13.70 -9.58
CA PHE A 19 -5.39 13.71 -9.66
C PHE A 19 -5.94 12.45 -10.33
N ALA A 20 -6.63 11.60 -9.57
CA ALA A 20 -7.33 10.43 -10.10
C ALA A 20 -8.81 10.73 -10.30
N PHE A 21 -9.35 10.50 -11.50
CA PHE A 21 -10.75 10.87 -11.81
C PHE A 21 -11.48 9.78 -12.60
N ASN A 22 -12.79 9.92 -12.78
CA ASN A 22 -13.54 9.08 -13.73
C ASN A 22 -13.71 9.83 -15.05
N PRO A 23 -13.08 9.41 -16.17
CA PRO A 23 -13.11 10.15 -17.43
C PRO A 23 -14.50 10.17 -18.09
N THR A 24 -15.41 9.28 -17.68
CA THR A 24 -16.79 9.25 -18.21
C THR A 24 -17.74 10.19 -17.47
N ASN A 25 -17.28 10.86 -16.41
CA ASN A 25 -18.09 11.78 -15.62
C ASN A 25 -17.70 13.24 -15.93
N PRO A 26 -18.55 14.02 -16.62
CA PRO A 26 -18.25 15.41 -16.95
C PRO A 26 -17.88 16.28 -15.75
N ALA A 27 -18.57 16.12 -14.62
CA ALA A 27 -18.27 16.86 -13.40
C ALA A 27 -16.87 16.54 -12.83
N ALA A 28 -16.38 15.32 -13.05
CA ALA A 28 -15.02 14.94 -12.66
C ALA A 28 -13.96 15.60 -13.55
N LEU A 29 -14.26 15.75 -14.86
CA LEU A 29 -13.39 16.45 -15.81
C LEU A 29 -13.31 17.95 -15.46
N GLU A 30 -14.44 18.59 -15.18
CA GLU A 30 -14.46 19.99 -14.74
C GLU A 30 -13.68 20.20 -13.43
N LEU A 31 -13.83 19.26 -12.48
CA LEU A 31 -13.12 19.34 -11.21
C LEU A 31 -11.60 19.12 -11.39
N ARG A 32 -11.20 18.24 -12.32
CA ARG A 32 -9.79 18.06 -12.71
C ARG A 32 -9.22 19.37 -13.26
N ASP A 33 -9.91 19.99 -14.22
CA ASP A 33 -9.43 21.21 -14.86
C ASP A 33 -9.25 22.35 -13.85
N ARG A 34 -10.19 22.47 -12.91
CA ARG A 34 -10.08 23.40 -11.78
C ARG A 34 -8.88 23.09 -10.90
N ALA A 35 -8.65 21.83 -10.56
CA ALA A 35 -7.55 21.42 -9.70
C ALA A 35 -6.18 21.67 -10.35
N GLU A 36 -6.03 21.33 -11.63
CA GLU A 36 -4.81 21.58 -12.41
C GLU A 36 -4.55 23.07 -12.58
N ALA A 37 -5.59 23.87 -12.85
CA ALA A 37 -5.48 25.32 -12.91
C ALA A 37 -5.02 25.92 -11.57
N TRP A 38 -5.58 25.45 -10.45
CA TRP A 38 -5.18 25.87 -9.11
C TRP A 38 -3.71 25.56 -8.81
N CYS A 39 -3.23 24.37 -9.20
CA CYS A 39 -1.82 23.97 -9.06
C CYS A 39 -0.91 24.86 -9.91
N ARG A 40 -1.29 25.13 -11.15
CA ARG A 40 -0.54 26.00 -12.07
C ARG A 40 -0.36 27.41 -11.52
N MET A 41 -1.42 27.98 -10.96
CA MET A 41 -1.37 29.32 -10.34
C MET A 41 -0.42 29.40 -9.14
N ARG A 42 -0.16 28.27 -8.47
CA ARG A 42 0.71 28.15 -7.31
C ARG A 42 2.07 27.54 -7.63
N GLN A 43 2.36 27.30 -8.92
CA GLN A 43 3.60 26.69 -9.38
C GLN A 43 3.89 25.32 -8.75
N LEU A 44 2.85 24.54 -8.47
CA LEU A 44 2.94 23.17 -7.99
C LEU A 44 2.98 22.20 -9.17
N ALA A 45 3.78 21.15 -9.07
CA ALA A 45 3.77 20.08 -10.05
C ALA A 45 2.46 19.28 -9.92
N ALA A 46 1.80 19.04 -11.05
CA ALA A 46 0.55 18.29 -11.08
C ALA A 46 0.50 17.35 -12.27
N TRP A 47 -0.22 16.24 -12.09
CA TRP A 47 -0.57 15.29 -13.14
C TRP A 47 -1.97 14.74 -12.89
N ALA A 48 -2.62 14.23 -13.92
CA ALA A 48 -3.94 13.63 -13.81
C ALA A 48 -4.03 12.35 -14.65
N ALA A 49 -4.71 11.34 -14.12
CA ALA A 49 -4.98 10.09 -14.82
C ALA A 49 -6.36 9.51 -14.47
N PRO A 50 -6.98 8.71 -15.35
CA PRO A 50 -8.17 7.95 -15.00
C PRO A 50 -7.91 6.99 -13.83
N SER A 51 -8.79 6.99 -12.85
CA SER A 51 -8.71 6.14 -11.65
C SER A 51 -8.72 4.63 -11.93
N GLY A 52 -9.19 4.21 -13.11
CA GLY A 52 -9.22 2.82 -13.54
C GLY A 52 -7.90 2.32 -14.16
N GLU A 53 -7.02 3.23 -14.57
CA GLU A 53 -5.75 2.91 -15.24
C GLU A 53 -4.64 2.75 -14.20
N VAL A 54 -4.61 1.59 -13.52
CA VAL A 54 -3.70 1.32 -12.41
C VAL A 54 -2.23 1.51 -12.80
N ASP A 55 -1.83 1.04 -13.98
CA ASP A 55 -0.45 1.15 -14.48
C ASP A 55 -0.02 2.60 -14.73
N GLU A 56 -0.95 3.48 -15.09
CA GLU A 56 -0.66 4.91 -15.23
C GLU A 56 -0.47 5.57 -13.87
N LEU A 57 -1.34 5.25 -12.90
CA LEU A 57 -1.18 5.73 -11.52
C LEU A 57 0.16 5.26 -10.93
N LEU A 58 0.49 3.97 -11.05
CA LEU A 58 1.71 3.39 -10.47
C LEU A 58 3.01 3.99 -11.03
N ARG A 59 3.00 4.51 -12.26
CA ARG A 59 4.16 5.21 -12.83
C ARG A 59 4.44 6.54 -12.14
N GLU A 60 3.40 7.25 -11.71
CA GLU A 60 3.52 8.61 -11.18
C GLU A 60 3.55 8.67 -9.64
N LEU A 61 2.84 7.75 -8.98
CA LEU A 61 2.68 7.72 -7.53
C LEU A 61 3.99 7.69 -6.72
N PRO A 62 5.06 6.98 -7.14
CA PRO A 62 6.32 6.94 -6.37
C PRO A 62 6.97 8.31 -6.15
N THR A 63 6.64 9.30 -6.98
CA THR A 63 7.15 10.68 -6.86
C THR A 63 6.10 11.68 -6.38
N THR A 64 4.90 11.20 -6.05
CA THR A 64 3.74 12.04 -5.72
C THR A 64 3.57 12.17 -4.21
N ASP A 65 3.35 13.38 -3.71
CA ASP A 65 3.17 13.64 -2.28
C ASP A 65 1.76 13.29 -1.78
N VAL A 66 0.78 13.48 -2.65
CA VAL A 66 -0.63 13.17 -2.37
C VAL A 66 -1.39 12.89 -3.66
N LEU A 67 -2.19 11.83 -3.65
CA LEU A 67 -3.18 11.55 -4.69
C LEU A 67 -4.55 12.08 -4.26
N VAL A 68 -5.12 12.99 -5.05
CA VAL A 68 -6.47 13.51 -4.87
C VAL A 68 -7.41 12.82 -5.84
N VAL A 69 -8.41 12.12 -5.31
CA VAL A 69 -9.45 11.46 -6.09
C VAL A 69 -10.62 12.42 -6.29
N LEU A 70 -10.97 12.66 -7.55
CA LEU A 70 -12.06 13.53 -7.97
C LEU A 70 -13.25 12.68 -8.40
N GLY A 71 -14.12 12.35 -7.44
CA GLY A 71 -15.28 11.49 -7.67
C GLY A 71 -15.82 10.83 -6.40
N GLY A 72 -16.82 9.97 -6.59
CA GLY A 72 -17.40 9.17 -5.48
C GLY A 72 -16.56 7.96 -5.09
N ASP A 73 -17.10 7.16 -4.17
CA ASP A 73 -16.42 6.01 -3.56
C ASP A 73 -15.90 4.97 -4.57
N GLY A 74 -16.63 4.72 -5.66
CA GLY A 74 -16.16 3.81 -6.71
C GLY A 74 -14.90 4.31 -7.43
N THR A 75 -14.71 5.62 -7.56
CA THR A 75 -13.50 6.23 -8.12
C THR A 75 -12.35 6.09 -7.11
N PHE A 76 -12.65 6.34 -5.84
CA PHE A 76 -11.69 6.20 -4.73
C PHE A 76 -11.18 4.77 -4.59
N LEU A 77 -12.07 3.78 -4.63
CA LEU A 77 -11.71 2.37 -4.51
C LEU A 77 -10.85 1.87 -5.68
N ARG A 78 -11.04 2.40 -6.89
CA ARG A 78 -10.18 2.06 -8.03
C ARG A 78 -8.78 2.64 -7.84
N ALA A 79 -8.68 3.92 -7.51
CA ALA A 79 -7.40 4.59 -7.25
C ALA A 79 -6.65 3.98 -6.03
N ALA A 80 -7.38 3.59 -4.99
CA ALA A 80 -6.81 2.99 -3.79
C ALA A 80 -6.07 1.66 -4.06
N ARG A 81 -6.37 0.96 -5.16
CA ARG A 81 -5.64 -0.25 -5.56
C ARG A 81 -4.18 0.06 -5.89
N ALA A 82 -3.95 1.11 -6.68
CA ALA A 82 -2.59 1.55 -7.03
C ALA A 82 -1.85 2.09 -5.80
N VAL A 83 -2.52 2.89 -4.98
CA VAL A 83 -1.94 3.46 -3.75
C VAL A 83 -1.50 2.39 -2.75
N ALA A 84 -2.23 1.28 -2.66
CA ALA A 84 -1.87 0.18 -1.75
C ALA A 84 -0.51 -0.47 -2.05
N GLU A 85 0.09 -0.23 -3.22
CA GLU A 85 1.41 -0.75 -3.59
C GLU A 85 2.57 0.20 -3.24
N VAL A 86 2.29 1.50 -3.05
CA VAL A 86 3.32 2.56 -3.01
C VAL A 86 3.19 3.51 -1.81
N ASP A 87 2.20 3.30 -0.93
CA ASP A 87 1.97 4.05 0.32
C ASP A 87 1.80 5.58 0.18
N THR A 88 1.46 6.07 -1.02
CA THR A 88 1.16 7.50 -1.26
C THR A 88 -0.14 7.92 -0.52
N PRO A 89 -0.14 9.02 0.25
CA PRO A 89 -1.37 9.54 0.86
C PRO A 89 -2.47 9.79 -0.17
N ILE A 90 -3.71 9.39 0.15
CA ILE A 90 -4.87 9.52 -0.73
C ILE A 90 -5.97 10.35 -0.06
N LEU A 91 -6.54 11.30 -0.81
CA LEU A 91 -7.62 12.19 -0.39
C LEU A 91 -8.80 12.08 -1.38
N GLY A 92 -10.03 11.91 -0.89
CA GLY A 92 -11.22 11.84 -1.74
C GLY A 92 -12.05 13.13 -1.71
N VAL A 93 -12.30 13.71 -2.88
CA VAL A 93 -13.20 14.85 -3.11
C VAL A 93 -14.42 14.37 -3.89
N ASN A 94 -15.59 14.53 -3.30
CA ASN A 94 -16.85 14.06 -3.86
C ASN A 94 -17.54 15.12 -4.72
N LEU A 95 -18.19 14.67 -5.79
CA LEU A 95 -18.92 15.50 -6.76
C LEU A 95 -20.37 15.79 -6.34
N GLY A 96 -20.62 15.95 -5.03
CA GLY A 96 -21.92 16.39 -4.50
C GLY A 96 -22.91 15.30 -4.07
N LYS A 97 -22.50 14.01 -4.03
CA LYS A 97 -23.25 12.96 -3.33
C LYS A 97 -22.56 12.66 -2.01
N VAL A 98 -23.28 12.38 -0.92
CA VAL A 98 -22.61 11.93 0.32
C VAL A 98 -21.89 10.60 0.05
N GLY A 99 -20.57 10.59 0.17
CA GLY A 99 -19.73 9.40 0.04
C GLY A 99 -19.27 8.92 1.40
N PHE A 100 -19.06 7.62 1.57
CA PHE A 100 -18.59 7.06 2.84
C PHE A 100 -17.07 7.25 3.01
N LEU A 101 -16.34 7.32 1.88
CA LEU A 101 -14.87 7.39 1.87
C LEU A 101 -14.33 8.80 1.66
N SER A 102 -15.10 9.68 1.00
CA SER A 102 -14.75 11.07 0.69
C SER A 102 -15.36 12.02 1.72
N LYS A 103 -14.53 12.88 2.31
CA LYS A 103 -14.92 13.83 3.37
C LYS A 103 -15.07 15.27 2.88
N VAL A 104 -14.76 15.52 1.61
CA VAL A 104 -14.62 16.85 1.02
C VAL A 104 -15.56 16.97 -0.16
N GLU A 105 -16.27 18.07 -0.28
CA GLU A 105 -17.13 18.34 -1.42
C GLU A 105 -16.41 19.12 -2.53
N ALA A 106 -16.88 19.00 -3.78
CA ALA A 106 -16.27 19.63 -4.94
C ALA A 106 -16.18 21.17 -4.86
N HIS A 107 -17.04 21.82 -4.07
CA HIS A 107 -17.00 23.26 -3.86
C HIS A 107 -15.89 23.69 -2.88
N GLU A 108 -15.36 22.75 -2.09
CA GLU A 108 -14.30 22.99 -1.09
C GLU A 108 -12.90 22.64 -1.62
N LEU A 109 -12.79 22.18 -2.87
CA LEU A 109 -11.55 21.67 -3.46
C LEU A 109 -10.36 22.61 -3.21
N GLU A 110 -10.47 23.87 -3.61
CA GLU A 110 -9.38 24.84 -3.53
C GLU A 110 -8.98 25.15 -2.08
N ALA A 111 -9.94 25.15 -1.16
CA ALA A 111 -9.70 25.35 0.26
C ALA A 111 -8.94 24.16 0.86
N VAL A 112 -9.32 22.94 0.50
CA VAL A 112 -8.65 21.73 0.97
C VAL A 112 -7.26 21.58 0.35
N LEU A 113 -7.08 21.87 -0.93
CA LEU A 113 -5.75 21.89 -1.54
C LEU A 113 -4.83 22.89 -0.83
N ALA A 114 -5.35 24.05 -0.41
CA ALA A 114 -4.59 25.02 0.40
C ALA A 114 -4.21 24.44 1.77
N GLN A 115 -5.13 23.78 2.48
CA GLN A 115 -4.83 23.13 3.76
C GLN A 115 -3.76 22.04 3.60
N VAL A 116 -3.90 21.18 2.58
CA VAL A 116 -2.96 20.08 2.30
C VAL A 116 -1.56 20.64 2.02
N THR A 117 -1.45 21.65 1.16
CA THR A 117 -0.17 22.28 0.82
C THR A 117 0.46 23.05 1.98
N ASN A 118 -0.35 23.57 2.92
CA ASN A 118 0.12 24.18 4.16
C ASN A 118 0.49 23.16 5.25
N GLY A 119 0.32 21.85 5.02
CA GLY A 119 0.58 20.81 6.02
C GLY A 119 -0.52 20.70 7.09
N GLU A 120 -1.68 21.30 6.85
CA GLU A 120 -2.83 21.36 7.77
C GLU A 120 -3.74 20.14 7.62
N TYR A 121 -3.16 18.94 7.63
CA TYR A 121 -3.89 17.69 7.49
C TYR A 121 -3.48 16.66 8.53
N ARG A 122 -4.28 15.60 8.63
CA ARG A 122 -3.96 14.41 9.43
C ARG A 122 -4.12 13.18 8.56
N LEU A 123 -3.10 12.33 8.59
CA LEU A 123 -3.17 11.01 7.97
C LEU A 123 -3.99 10.09 8.87
N ASP A 124 -4.88 9.33 8.25
CA ASP A 124 -5.67 8.29 8.89
C ASP A 124 -5.33 6.94 8.23
N GLU A 125 -4.84 6.00 9.03
CA GLU A 125 -4.44 4.68 8.56
C GLU A 125 -5.68 3.79 8.49
N ARG A 126 -6.08 3.40 7.27
CA ARG A 126 -7.19 2.48 7.05
C ARG A 126 -6.72 1.03 6.98
N MET A 127 -7.50 0.15 7.60
CA MET A 127 -7.25 -1.29 7.49
C MET A 127 -7.61 -1.80 6.09
N THR A 128 -6.87 -2.79 5.63
CA THR A 128 -7.13 -3.53 4.40
C THR A 128 -7.36 -5.02 4.71
N ILE A 129 -7.97 -5.73 3.76
CA ILE A 129 -8.08 -7.19 3.77
C ILE A 129 -7.09 -7.74 2.75
N GLY A 130 -6.17 -8.59 3.20
CA GLY A 130 -5.39 -9.45 2.32
C GLY A 130 -6.18 -10.72 1.98
N ALA A 131 -6.20 -11.10 0.71
CA ALA A 131 -6.77 -12.35 0.24
C ALA A 131 -5.76 -13.07 -0.65
N THR A 132 -5.69 -14.39 -0.54
CA THR A 132 -4.80 -15.21 -1.35
C THR A 132 -5.59 -16.35 -1.97
N ILE A 133 -5.53 -16.49 -3.29
CA ILE A 133 -6.12 -17.62 -4.01
C ILE A 133 -5.09 -18.73 -4.10
N LEU A 134 -5.35 -19.85 -3.42
CA LEU A 134 -4.46 -21.03 -3.39
C LEU A 134 -4.99 -22.14 -4.32
N PRO A 135 -4.34 -22.41 -5.47
CA PRO A 135 -4.72 -23.52 -6.34
C PRO A 135 -4.65 -24.85 -5.59
N GLY A 136 -5.74 -25.64 -5.62
CA GLY A 136 -5.80 -26.96 -4.98
C GLY A 136 -5.70 -26.96 -3.45
N GLY A 137 -5.73 -25.81 -2.79
CA GLY A 137 -5.71 -25.67 -1.32
C GLY A 137 -4.42 -26.16 -0.64
N ARG A 138 -3.33 -26.36 -1.38
CA ARG A 138 -2.07 -26.96 -0.88
C ARG A 138 -0.80 -26.21 -1.24
N SER A 139 -0.88 -25.21 -2.11
CA SER A 139 0.32 -24.44 -2.50
C SER A 139 0.61 -23.37 -1.46
N GLU A 140 1.89 -23.15 -1.14
CA GLU A 140 2.36 -21.99 -0.37
C GLU A 140 2.45 -20.72 -1.24
N ARG A 141 2.26 -20.86 -2.56
CA ARG A 141 2.21 -19.75 -3.51
C ARG A 141 0.82 -19.65 -4.10
N GLY A 142 0.18 -18.51 -3.88
CA GLY A 142 -1.08 -18.13 -4.48
C GLY A 142 -1.03 -16.71 -5.02
N GLU A 143 -2.06 -16.35 -5.76
CA GLU A 143 -2.25 -14.97 -6.21
C GLU A 143 -2.77 -14.15 -5.03
N GLU A 144 -2.07 -13.06 -4.71
CA GLU A 144 -2.39 -12.18 -3.60
C GLU A 144 -3.19 -10.97 -4.07
N PHE A 145 -4.15 -10.57 -3.25
CA PHE A 145 -5.04 -9.46 -3.50
C PHE A 145 -5.20 -8.64 -2.23
N THR A 146 -5.35 -7.33 -2.42
CA THR A 146 -5.66 -6.39 -1.34
C THR A 146 -7.00 -5.73 -1.61
N ALA A 147 -7.88 -5.68 -0.60
CA ALA A 147 -9.16 -5.01 -0.66
C ALA A 147 -9.29 -3.98 0.47
N LEU A 148 -9.79 -2.79 0.16
CA LEU A 148 -10.06 -1.75 1.16
C LEU A 148 -11.33 -2.04 1.96
N ASN A 149 -12.39 -2.44 1.25
CA ASN A 149 -13.69 -2.70 1.86
C ASN A 149 -13.85 -4.20 2.15
N ASP A 150 -14.05 -4.98 1.09
CA ASP A 150 -14.55 -6.35 1.19
C ASP A 150 -13.95 -7.29 0.15
N VAL A 151 -13.97 -8.58 0.46
CA VAL A 151 -13.70 -9.67 -0.49
C VAL A 151 -14.99 -10.43 -0.74
N VAL A 152 -15.36 -10.59 -2.00
CA VAL A 152 -16.60 -11.25 -2.42
C VAL A 152 -16.28 -12.54 -3.15
N VAL A 153 -16.76 -13.66 -2.60
CA VAL A 153 -16.80 -14.95 -3.31
C VAL A 153 -18.20 -15.14 -3.85
N ALA A 154 -18.34 -15.21 -5.17
CA ALA A 154 -19.63 -15.39 -5.84
C ALA A 154 -19.54 -16.50 -6.88
N ARG A 155 -20.70 -17.06 -7.27
CA ARG A 155 -20.78 -17.98 -8.42
C ARG A 155 -20.35 -17.24 -9.71
N GLY A 156 -19.67 -17.95 -10.62
CA GLY A 156 -19.40 -17.46 -11.98
C GLY A 156 -20.66 -17.43 -12.87
N GLU A 157 -20.50 -17.12 -14.16
CA GLU A 157 -21.63 -16.93 -15.10
C GLU A 157 -22.56 -18.13 -15.24
N LEU A 158 -22.05 -19.35 -15.06
CA LEU A 158 -22.84 -20.57 -15.13
C LEU A 158 -23.61 -20.81 -13.85
N ALA A 159 -24.93 -21.04 -14.01
CA ALA A 159 -25.84 -21.23 -12.90
C ALA A 159 -25.70 -22.59 -12.18
N ARG A 160 -24.56 -22.85 -11.54
CA ARG A 160 -24.31 -24.03 -10.68
C ARG A 160 -24.25 -23.62 -9.20
N VAL A 161 -24.52 -24.56 -8.31
CA VAL A 161 -24.44 -24.39 -6.85
C VAL A 161 -22.97 -24.50 -6.43
N CYS A 162 -22.47 -23.50 -5.71
CA CYS A 162 -21.15 -23.54 -5.09
C CYS A 162 -21.27 -24.06 -3.65
N ARG A 163 -20.50 -25.11 -3.32
CA ARG A 163 -20.32 -25.57 -1.94
C ARG A 163 -19.10 -24.88 -1.35
N LEU A 164 -19.28 -24.16 -0.25
CA LEU A 164 -18.21 -23.46 0.44
C LEU A 164 -17.95 -24.11 1.79
N ARG A 165 -16.67 -24.21 2.16
CA ARG A 165 -16.24 -24.58 3.50
C ARG A 165 -15.53 -23.39 4.12
N ASP A 166 -16.07 -22.87 5.21
CA ASP A 166 -15.45 -21.80 5.99
C ASP A 166 -14.62 -22.37 7.14
N VAL A 167 -13.34 -21.97 7.18
CA VAL A 167 -12.38 -22.35 8.21
C VAL A 167 -11.82 -21.07 8.83
N HIS A 168 -12.11 -20.86 10.11
CA HIS A 168 -11.60 -19.73 10.86
C HIS A 168 -10.51 -20.18 11.82
N ARG A 169 -9.28 -19.65 11.66
CA ARG A 169 -8.11 -20.03 12.48
C ARG A 169 -7.90 -21.55 12.55
N GLY A 170 -7.97 -22.21 11.40
CA GLY A 170 -7.80 -23.67 11.29
C GLY A 170 -8.99 -24.51 11.77
N ARG A 171 -10.09 -23.90 12.22
CA ARG A 171 -11.28 -24.61 12.69
C ARG A 171 -12.47 -24.40 11.76
N PRO A 172 -13.16 -25.46 11.30
CA PRO A 172 -14.36 -25.29 10.49
C PRO A 172 -15.43 -24.54 11.28
N ARG A 173 -16.02 -23.51 10.68
CA ARG A 173 -17.17 -22.83 11.27
C ARG A 173 -18.41 -23.70 11.08
N ARG A 174 -19.18 -23.88 12.17
CA ARG A 174 -20.39 -24.73 12.18
C ARG A 174 -21.57 -24.19 11.35
N ARG A 175 -21.49 -22.99 10.77
CA ARG A 175 -22.63 -22.30 10.13
C ARG A 175 -22.22 -21.48 8.91
N VAL A 176 -21.83 -22.15 7.84
CA VAL A 176 -22.06 -21.61 6.49
C VAL A 176 -23.06 -22.56 5.84
N PRO A 177 -24.19 -22.08 5.32
CA PRO A 177 -25.13 -22.94 4.59
C PRO A 177 -24.38 -23.69 3.48
N ASP A 178 -24.69 -24.96 3.24
CA ASP A 178 -24.03 -25.75 2.17
C ASP A 178 -24.23 -25.14 0.77
N ARG A 179 -25.12 -24.16 0.64
CA ARG A 179 -25.41 -23.40 -0.56
C ARG A 179 -25.31 -21.91 -0.26
N VAL A 180 -24.38 -21.24 -0.92
CA VAL A 180 -24.18 -19.79 -0.80
C VAL A 180 -24.03 -19.21 -2.20
N ASP A 181 -24.87 -18.23 -2.54
CA ASP A 181 -24.74 -17.51 -3.81
C ASP A 181 -23.61 -16.48 -3.77
N ARG A 182 -23.42 -15.85 -2.60
CA ARG A 182 -22.35 -14.88 -2.30
C ARG A 182 -21.90 -14.96 -0.84
N LEU A 183 -20.60 -15.06 -0.61
CA LEU A 183 -19.97 -14.86 0.70
C LEU A 183 -19.22 -13.53 0.69
N LEU A 184 -19.57 -12.66 1.62
CA LEU A 184 -18.95 -11.36 1.81
C LEU A 184 -18.05 -11.41 3.05
N VAL A 185 -16.75 -11.17 2.87
CA VAL A 185 -15.80 -11.04 3.98
C VAL A 185 -15.49 -9.55 4.16
N LEU A 186 -15.95 -9.00 5.27
CA LEU A 186 -15.68 -7.62 5.68
C LEU A 186 -14.43 -7.56 6.56
N GLY A 187 -13.64 -6.50 6.43
CA GLY A 187 -12.52 -6.24 7.32
C GLY A 187 -13.02 -5.79 8.69
N ARG A 188 -12.64 -6.47 9.79
CA ARG A 188 -12.68 -5.91 11.15
C ARG A 188 -11.36 -6.16 11.89
N ARG A 189 -10.84 -5.12 12.56
CA ARG A 189 -9.62 -5.16 13.39
C ARG A 189 -9.67 -6.29 14.42
N PRO A 190 -8.55 -6.94 14.76
CA PRO A 190 -8.19 -7.16 16.14
C PRO A 190 -7.59 -5.86 16.70
N ASP A 191 -8.06 -5.39 17.85
CA ASP A 191 -7.33 -4.39 18.63
C ASP A 191 -5.91 -4.92 18.91
N ARG A 192 -4.90 -4.28 18.33
CA ARG A 192 -3.51 -4.47 18.72
C ARG A 192 -3.00 -3.17 19.33
N ARG A 193 -2.61 -3.26 20.60
CA ARG A 193 -1.72 -2.28 21.21
C ARG A 193 -0.46 -2.16 20.35
N PRO A 194 0.12 -0.96 20.19
CA PRO A 194 1.36 -0.80 19.44
C PRO A 194 2.44 -1.73 20.02
N ALA A 195 3.08 -2.49 19.14
CA ALA A 195 4.23 -3.30 19.51
C ALA A 195 5.29 -2.39 20.11
N GLN A 196 5.72 -2.69 21.34
CA GLN A 196 6.89 -2.05 21.92
C GLN A 196 8.10 -2.44 21.07
N PRO A 197 8.97 -1.50 20.66
CA PRO A 197 10.17 -1.85 19.94
C PRO A 197 11.09 -2.67 20.84
N GLU A 198 11.51 -3.84 20.36
CA GLU A 198 12.50 -4.66 21.06
C GLU A 198 13.84 -3.90 21.19
N PRO A 199 14.55 -4.01 22.32
CA PRO A 199 15.82 -3.35 22.49
C PRO A 199 16.87 -3.95 21.54
N HIS A 200 17.45 -3.10 20.69
CA HIS A 200 18.56 -3.43 19.82
C HIS A 200 19.71 -4.09 20.60
N ARG A 201 19.97 -5.36 20.32
CA ARG A 201 21.20 -6.02 20.75
C ARG A 201 22.37 -5.42 19.96
N HIS A 202 23.12 -4.53 20.61
CA HIS A 202 24.45 -4.14 20.14
C HIS A 202 25.34 -5.40 20.11
N ALA A 203 25.75 -5.81 18.92
CA ALA A 203 26.80 -6.80 18.73
C ALA A 203 28.15 -6.16 19.13
N ASP A 204 28.58 -6.45 20.35
CA ASP A 204 29.91 -6.14 20.88
C ASP A 204 30.96 -6.94 20.09
N ARG A 205 31.54 -6.35 19.03
CA ARG A 205 32.69 -6.91 18.30
C ARG A 205 33.93 -6.78 19.18
N ARG A 206 34.13 -7.73 20.09
CA ARG A 206 35.43 -7.94 20.75
C ARG A 206 36.37 -8.65 19.80
N VAL A 207 37.40 -7.92 19.38
CA VAL A 207 38.58 -8.44 18.66
C VAL A 207 39.34 -9.40 19.59
N PRO A 208 39.62 -10.65 19.21
CA PRO A 208 40.44 -11.54 20.04
C PRO A 208 41.91 -11.11 19.97
N ARG A 209 42.50 -10.84 21.13
CA ARG A 209 43.93 -10.62 21.33
C ARG A 209 44.68 -11.92 21.00
N ARG A 210 45.71 -11.84 20.15
CA ARG A 210 46.65 -12.95 19.90
C ARG A 210 47.60 -13.07 21.08
N ASP A 211 47.73 -14.28 21.63
CA ASP A 211 48.75 -14.64 22.63
C ASP A 211 50.01 -15.18 21.90
N PRO A 212 51.24 -14.78 22.29
CA PRO A 212 52.44 -15.07 21.54
C PRO A 212 53.27 -16.21 22.15
N LEU A 213 52.77 -17.45 22.18
CA LEU A 213 53.58 -18.62 22.54
C LEU A 213 53.06 -19.90 21.85
N ASP A 214 53.58 -20.23 20.66
CA ASP A 214 53.92 -21.62 20.38
C ASP A 214 55.04 -21.70 19.32
N ARG A 215 56.26 -21.89 19.81
CA ARG A 215 57.41 -22.30 19.02
C ARG A 215 57.44 -23.83 19.03
N ARG A 216 57.08 -24.48 17.93
CA ARG A 216 57.62 -25.81 17.59
C ARG A 216 57.88 -25.92 16.09
N GLN A 217 59.13 -26.25 15.78
CA GLN A 217 59.71 -26.47 14.45
C GLN A 217 59.09 -27.69 13.75
N PRO A 218 59.25 -27.79 12.42
CA PRO A 218 59.51 -29.07 11.78
C PRO A 218 60.86 -29.08 11.04
N ALA A 219 61.58 -30.20 11.16
CA ALA A 219 62.82 -30.52 10.46
C ALA A 219 62.56 -30.96 8.98
N PRO A 220 63.59 -31.02 8.11
CA PRO A 220 63.47 -30.83 6.67
C PRO A 220 63.46 -32.12 5.84
N GLY A 221 63.00 -32.04 4.58
CA GLY A 221 63.22 -33.09 3.58
C GLY A 221 62.44 -32.92 2.27
N ARG A 222 63.08 -32.34 1.25
CA ARG A 222 62.71 -32.39 -0.20
C ARG A 222 62.95 -33.82 -0.77
N PRO A 223 62.54 -34.19 -2.02
CA PRO A 223 62.31 -33.33 -3.20
C PRO A 223 61.11 -33.67 -4.12
N LEU A 224 60.83 -32.73 -5.03
CA LEU A 224 60.00 -32.86 -6.25
C LEU A 224 60.67 -33.84 -7.25
N PRO A 225 59.93 -34.46 -8.19
CA PRO A 225 59.74 -33.79 -9.50
C PRO A 225 58.45 -34.16 -10.26
N GLY A 226 58.00 -33.22 -11.12
CA GLY A 226 57.74 -33.59 -12.51
C GLY A 226 56.36 -33.29 -13.10
N ARG A 227 56.35 -32.30 -14.00
CA ARG A 227 55.72 -32.30 -15.35
C ARG A 227 54.17 -32.34 -15.40
N ARG A 228 53.48 -31.65 -16.31
CA ARG A 228 53.82 -30.82 -17.48
C ARG A 228 52.55 -30.04 -17.85
N ARG A 229 52.72 -28.84 -18.38
CA ARG A 229 51.71 -28.18 -19.24
C ARG A 229 51.64 -28.90 -20.58
N ALA A 230 50.44 -29.10 -21.08
CA ALA A 230 50.01 -28.88 -22.45
C ALA A 230 48.52 -28.52 -22.39
#